data_AF-A0A2V2EDC9-F1
#
_entry.id   AF-A0A2V2EDC9-F1
#
_cell.length_a   1.000
_cell.length_b   1.000
_cell.length_c   1.000
_cell.angle_alpha   90.00
_cell.angle_beta   90.00
_cell.angle_gamma   90.00
#
_symmetry.space_group_name_H-M   'P 1'
#
loop_
_entity.id
_entity.type
_entity.pdbx_description
1 polymer ?
#
loop_
_entity_poly.entity_id
_entity_poly.type
_entity_poly.pdbx_seq_one_letter_code
_entity_poly.pdbx_strand_id
1 'polypeptide(L)'
;MRNSVKRVNKFTIRKIVFNICMPIILACISFVVLFTVIYSQIGNPGRYIEILSLTTKSSEQLDLLTLKDIYEGDKEPETEVPIVIPGGPGSTDVNTPGGNGDTGGNSGTGNNIGNSGDNSSDDNDPTPPPSSDIVFPTYNTRYGVFEVPKYNMKQDLYFGASYAAIEKGVGQAMGSYLPGFGGTTIVCTHNSRVRQFESSKPLTPGDEIIIRTNYGVYKYLVENISVVSASNLIVYTPVSKNNNDLIFYTCYPLHTPSGATQRMVITAKLVSGNMLDV
;
A
#
# COMPACT_ATOMS: atom_id res chain seq x y z
N MET A 1 -24.80 18.95 72.18
CA MET A 1 -24.28 19.84 71.12
C MET A 1 -23.25 19.18 70.17
N ARG A 2 -23.40 17.91 69.73
CA ARG A 2 -22.39 17.22 68.86
C ARG A 2 -22.85 16.87 67.43
N ASN A 3 -24.10 17.14 67.05
CA ASN A 3 -24.67 16.65 65.79
C ASN A 3 -24.75 17.67 64.64
N SER A 4 -24.40 18.94 64.85
CA SER A 4 -24.51 19.97 63.80
C SER A 4 -23.24 20.08 62.92
N VAL A 5 -22.06 19.82 63.49
CA VAL A 5 -20.77 19.98 62.78
C VAL A 5 -20.54 18.90 61.70
N LYS A 6 -21.11 17.69 61.85
CA LYS A 6 -20.95 16.60 60.86
C LYS A 6 -21.81 16.77 59.59
N ARG A 7 -22.90 17.55 59.60
CA ARG A 7 -23.79 17.71 58.43
C ARG A 7 -23.27 18.71 57.40
N VAL A 8 -22.58 19.76 57.85
CA VAL A 8 -22.04 20.81 56.95
C VAL A 8 -20.96 20.26 56.03
N ASN A 9 -20.12 19.34 56.52
CA ASN A 9 -19.04 18.73 55.73
C ASN A 9 -19.56 17.82 54.60
N LYS A 10 -20.63 17.04 54.81
CA LYS A 10 -21.10 16.06 53.81
C LYS A 10 -21.74 16.73 52.58
N PHE A 11 -22.37 17.90 52.75
CA PHE A 11 -23.04 18.62 51.68
C PHE A 11 -22.05 19.41 50.80
N THR A 12 -21.06 20.06 51.41
CA THR A 12 -19.99 20.78 50.70
C THR A 12 -19.04 19.83 49.98
N ILE A 13 -18.68 18.70 50.60
CA ILE A 13 -17.86 17.65 49.96
C ILE A 13 -18.61 17.04 48.76
N ARG A 14 -19.92 16.78 48.88
CA ARG A 14 -20.72 16.30 47.74
C ARG A 14 -20.72 17.28 46.58
N LYS A 15 -20.87 18.59 46.83
CA LYS A 15 -20.82 19.61 45.77
C LYS A 15 -19.44 19.72 45.12
N ILE A 16 -18.35 19.64 45.89
CA ILE A 16 -16.98 19.69 45.36
C ILE A 16 -16.68 18.43 44.52
N VAL A 17 -17.04 17.25 45.02
CA VAL A 17 -16.85 15.98 44.29
C VAL A 17 -17.68 15.96 43.01
N PHE A 18 -18.93 16.44 43.03
CA PHE A 18 -19.75 16.47 41.81
C PHE A 18 -19.28 17.54 40.82
N ASN A 19 -18.94 18.76 41.26
CA ASN A 19 -18.66 19.85 40.33
C ASN A 19 -17.22 19.86 39.81
N ILE A 20 -16.27 19.25 40.53
CA ILE A 20 -14.86 19.22 40.12
C ILE A 20 -14.46 17.82 39.66
N CYS A 21 -14.84 16.77 40.39
CA CYS A 21 -14.41 15.42 40.07
C CYS A 21 -15.17 14.83 38.88
N MET A 22 -16.48 15.09 38.75
CA MET A 22 -17.28 14.58 37.62
C MET A 22 -16.79 15.06 36.24
N PRO A 23 -16.51 16.36 35.99
CA PRO A 23 -16.00 16.78 34.68
C PRO A 23 -14.60 16.25 34.38
N ILE A 24 -13.73 16.13 35.40
CA ILE A 24 -12.39 15.53 35.23
C ILE A 24 -12.52 14.06 34.86
N ILE A 25 -13.37 13.30 35.55
CA ILE A 25 -13.61 11.88 35.26
C ILE A 25 -14.22 11.72 33.86
N LEU A 26 -15.18 12.56 33.47
CA LEU A 26 -15.76 12.55 32.13
C LEU A 26 -14.72 12.89 31.04
N ALA A 27 -13.83 13.85 31.29
CA ALA A 27 -12.73 14.16 30.38
C ALA A 27 -11.75 12.99 30.26
N CYS A 28 -11.42 12.31 31.36
CA CYS A 28 -10.58 11.11 31.33
C CYS A 28 -11.25 9.96 30.58
N ILE A 29 -12.55 9.71 30.80
CA ILE A 29 -13.29 8.68 30.06
C ILE A 29 -13.35 9.04 28.57
N SER A 30 -13.64 10.30 28.24
CA SER A 30 -13.66 10.79 26.86
C SER A 30 -12.30 10.63 26.19
N PHE A 31 -11.21 10.98 26.87
CA PHE A 31 -9.84 10.79 26.37
C PHE A 31 -9.50 9.32 26.19
N VAL A 32 -9.85 8.45 27.15
CA VAL A 32 -9.63 7.00 27.02
C VAL A 32 -10.45 6.43 25.88
N VAL A 33 -11.71 6.86 25.68
CA VAL A 33 -12.53 6.40 24.55
C VAL A 33 -11.95 6.90 23.23
N LEU A 34 -11.59 8.18 23.13
CA LEU A 34 -10.92 8.74 21.94
C LEU A 34 -9.63 8.00 21.66
N PHE A 35 -8.78 7.84 22.66
CA PHE A 35 -7.52 7.10 22.56
C PHE A 35 -7.77 5.67 22.14
N THR A 36 -8.70 4.94 22.77
CA THR A 36 -8.98 3.54 22.43
C THR A 36 -9.56 3.40 21.04
N VAL A 37 -10.46 4.29 20.63
CA VAL A 37 -11.04 4.30 19.27
C VAL A 37 -9.94 4.62 18.26
N ILE A 38 -9.22 5.73 18.42
CA ILE A 38 -8.12 6.15 17.54
C ILE A 38 -7.04 5.06 17.48
N TYR A 39 -6.59 4.56 18.63
CA TYR A 39 -5.56 3.53 18.74
C TYR A 39 -6.01 2.19 18.14
N SER A 40 -7.29 1.85 18.19
CA SER A 40 -7.83 0.65 17.53
C SER A 40 -7.96 0.83 16.01
N GLN A 41 -8.13 2.06 15.51
CA GLN A 41 -8.11 2.34 14.06
C GLN A 41 -6.67 2.41 13.51
N ILE A 42 -5.70 2.81 14.33
CA ILE A 42 -4.28 2.84 13.98
C ILE A 42 -3.71 1.44 14.22
N GLY A 43 -3.89 0.54 13.25
CA GLY A 43 -3.15 -0.71 13.21
C GLY A 43 -1.65 -0.43 13.35
N ASN A 44 -1.07 -0.84 14.47
CA ASN A 44 0.36 -0.70 14.82
C ASN A 44 0.93 0.74 14.77
N PRO A 45 0.74 1.58 15.81
CA PRO A 45 1.18 2.98 15.81
C PRO A 45 2.71 3.15 15.68
N GLY A 46 3.50 2.17 16.09
CA GLY A 46 4.96 2.20 15.91
C GLY A 46 5.37 2.24 14.43
N ARG A 47 4.59 1.62 13.55
CA ARG A 47 4.86 1.58 12.09
C ARG A 47 4.50 2.88 11.40
N TYR A 48 3.43 3.53 11.83
CA TYR A 48 3.11 4.87 11.34
C TYR A 48 4.24 5.85 11.65
N ILE A 49 4.81 5.79 12.86
CA ILE A 49 5.96 6.64 13.21
C ILE A 49 7.21 6.26 12.41
N GLU A 50 7.45 4.98 12.11
CA GLU A 50 8.58 4.54 11.29
C GLU A 50 8.45 5.02 9.84
N ILE A 51 7.29 4.85 9.21
CA ILE A 51 7.01 5.36 7.86
C ILE A 51 7.04 6.90 7.85
N LEU A 52 6.46 7.54 8.86
CA LEU A 52 6.53 8.99 9.00
C LEU A 52 7.99 9.44 9.19
N SER A 53 8.80 8.69 9.93
CA SER A 53 10.24 8.98 10.08
C SER A 53 11.04 8.75 8.81
N LEU A 54 10.70 7.75 7.99
CA LEU A 54 11.34 7.50 6.69
C LEU A 54 10.98 8.59 5.69
N THR A 55 9.70 8.99 5.63
CA THR A 55 9.22 10.08 4.78
C THR A 55 9.75 11.45 5.23
N THR A 56 9.79 11.73 6.54
CA THR A 56 10.33 12.99 7.10
C THR A 56 11.86 13.05 7.09
N LYS A 57 12.60 11.95 7.23
CA LYS A 57 14.06 11.95 7.02
C LYS A 57 14.44 12.30 5.58
N SER A 58 13.58 11.99 4.60
CA SER A 58 13.79 12.40 3.20
C SER A 58 13.38 13.85 2.92
N SER A 59 12.60 14.47 3.82
CA SER A 59 12.09 15.83 3.68
C SER A 59 12.52 16.68 4.87
N GLU A 60 13.74 17.25 4.80
CA GLU A 60 14.08 18.36 5.67
C GLU A 60 13.00 19.46 5.52
N GLN A 61 12.35 19.77 6.64
CA GLN A 61 11.40 20.85 6.87
C GLN A 61 9.90 20.55 6.58
N LEU A 62 9.24 19.84 7.51
CA LEU A 62 7.80 19.98 7.70
C LEU A 62 7.53 20.95 8.87
N ASP A 63 6.95 22.10 8.53
CA ASP A 63 6.38 23.04 9.50
C ASP A 63 5.10 22.41 10.10
N LEU A 64 5.17 22.04 11.38
CA LEU A 64 4.08 21.41 12.14
C LEU A 64 2.82 22.28 12.26
N LEU A 65 2.87 23.54 11.80
CA LEU A 65 1.74 24.48 11.76
C LEU A 65 1.00 24.53 10.41
N THR A 66 1.49 23.84 9.36
CA THR A 66 0.80 23.73 8.07
C THR A 66 0.06 22.40 7.88
N LEU A 67 -0.08 21.61 8.96
CA LEU A 67 -0.99 20.46 9.02
C LEU A 67 -2.44 20.98 9.04
N LYS A 68 -2.86 21.51 7.89
CA LYS A 68 -4.22 21.90 7.59
C LYS A 68 -5.08 20.64 7.61
N ASP A 69 -6.22 20.77 8.24
CA ASP A 69 -7.06 19.69 8.72
C ASP A 69 -7.20 18.53 7.72
N ILE A 70 -6.74 17.34 8.13
CA ILE A 70 -6.94 16.03 7.48
C ILE A 70 -8.43 15.60 7.39
N TYR A 71 -9.34 16.55 7.58
CA TYR A 71 -10.79 16.43 7.47
C TYR A 71 -11.40 17.65 6.76
N GLU A 72 -10.77 18.15 5.70
CA GLU A 72 -11.50 18.95 4.72
C GLU A 72 -11.97 18.04 3.59
N GLY A 73 -13.28 17.84 3.53
CA GLY A 73 -13.95 17.29 2.37
C GLY A 73 -13.73 18.19 1.15
N ASP A 74 -13.55 17.54 0.02
CA ASP A 74 -13.70 18.09 -1.32
C ASP A 74 -12.82 19.30 -1.66
N LYS A 75 -11.53 19.03 -1.91
CA LYS A 75 -10.76 19.36 -3.13
C LYS A 75 -9.28 19.54 -2.80
N GLU A 76 -8.44 18.57 -3.18
CA GLU A 76 -6.98 18.65 -3.05
C GLU A 76 -6.31 18.06 -4.31
N PRO A 77 -5.11 18.54 -4.67
CA PRO A 77 -4.59 18.57 -6.04
C PRO A 77 -4.04 17.22 -6.50
N GLU A 78 -4.22 16.93 -7.78
CA GLU A 78 -3.62 15.79 -8.48
C GLU A 78 -2.13 16.05 -8.72
N THR A 79 -1.30 15.92 -7.69
CA THR A 79 0.15 15.76 -7.92
C THR A 79 0.41 14.30 -8.24
N GLU A 80 0.23 13.94 -9.51
CA GLU A 80 0.75 12.68 -10.04
C GLU A 80 2.28 12.71 -9.90
N VAL A 81 2.85 11.83 -9.08
CA VAL A 81 4.30 11.61 -9.09
C VAL A 81 4.62 10.90 -10.41
N PRO A 82 5.43 11.50 -11.31
CA PRO A 82 5.81 10.81 -12.54
C PRO A 82 6.67 9.60 -12.19
N ILE A 83 6.11 8.40 -12.36
CA ILE A 83 6.81 7.14 -12.10
C ILE A 83 7.58 6.75 -13.35
N VAL A 84 8.89 6.99 -13.36
CA VAL A 84 9.80 6.35 -14.32
C VAL A 84 10.06 4.93 -13.81
N ILE A 85 9.46 3.94 -14.46
CA ILE A 85 9.57 2.52 -14.07
C ILE A 85 10.94 1.99 -14.53
N PRO A 86 11.82 1.53 -13.62
CA PRO A 86 13.07 0.90 -14.02
C PRO A 86 12.77 -0.44 -14.75
N GLY A 87 13.30 -0.59 -15.97
CA GLY A 87 13.32 -1.88 -16.68
C GLY A 87 12.07 -2.30 -17.48
N GLY A 88 11.28 -1.35 -18.02
CA GLY A 88 10.28 -1.66 -19.07
C GLY A 88 10.89 -1.62 -20.48
N PRO A 89 10.46 -2.46 -21.45
CA PRO A 89 10.86 -2.29 -22.84
C PRO A 89 10.33 -0.94 -23.32
N GLY A 90 11.21 -0.09 -23.86
CA GLY A 90 10.84 1.23 -24.37
C GLY A 90 9.78 1.11 -25.45
N SER A 91 8.56 1.57 -25.16
CA SER A 91 7.55 1.82 -26.19
C SER A 91 7.83 3.18 -26.81
N THR A 92 8.58 3.21 -27.90
CA THR A 92 8.58 4.34 -28.82
C THR A 92 7.31 4.28 -29.68
N ASP A 93 6.22 4.85 -29.19
CA ASP A 93 5.04 5.10 -30.02
C ASP A 93 5.08 6.55 -30.53
N VAL A 94 5.86 6.77 -31.60
CA VAL A 94 5.68 7.96 -32.45
C VAL A 94 4.77 7.56 -33.61
N ASN A 95 3.50 7.91 -33.49
CA ASN A 95 2.60 7.99 -34.63
C ASN A 95 2.94 9.25 -35.43
N THR A 96 3.34 9.09 -36.69
CA THR A 96 3.20 10.11 -37.74
C THR A 96 2.74 9.41 -39.02
N PRO A 97 1.66 9.88 -39.68
CA PRO A 97 1.17 9.23 -40.89
C PRO A 97 1.82 9.80 -42.16
N GLY A 98 2.15 8.90 -43.10
CA GLY A 98 2.17 9.18 -44.54
C GLY A 98 3.55 9.24 -45.21
N GLY A 99 3.75 8.39 -46.24
CA GLY A 99 4.81 8.56 -47.22
C GLY A 99 5.17 7.28 -47.99
N ASN A 100 4.54 7.07 -49.16
CA ASN A 100 4.92 6.08 -50.18
C ASN A 100 6.35 6.30 -50.70
N GLY A 101 7.06 5.22 -51.03
CA GLY A 101 8.30 5.24 -51.81
C GLY A 101 8.83 3.83 -52.10
N ASP A 102 9.23 3.61 -53.35
CA ASP A 102 9.37 2.34 -54.06
C ASP A 102 10.83 1.84 -54.15
N THR A 103 11.00 0.59 -54.60
CA THR A 103 12.15 -0.07 -55.27
C THR A 103 13.44 -0.47 -54.51
N GLY A 104 13.73 -1.79 -54.57
CA GLY A 104 14.89 -2.32 -55.31
C GLY A 104 16.16 -2.77 -54.56
N GLY A 105 16.48 -4.07 -54.66
CA GLY A 105 17.83 -4.51 -55.09
C GLY A 105 18.87 -5.03 -54.07
N ASN A 106 18.95 -6.36 -53.98
CA ASN A 106 20.16 -7.22 -54.12
C ASN A 106 21.33 -7.25 -53.11
N SER A 107 21.59 -8.48 -52.61
CA SER A 107 22.87 -9.23 -52.43
C SER A 107 24.06 -8.62 -51.68
N GLY A 108 24.60 -9.41 -50.73
CA GLY A 108 25.96 -9.24 -50.23
C GLY A 108 26.33 -10.19 -49.08
N THR A 109 26.80 -11.40 -49.44
CA THR A 109 27.40 -12.41 -48.58
C THR A 109 28.72 -11.95 -47.96
N GLY A 110 29.03 -12.32 -46.72
CA GLY A 110 30.36 -12.13 -46.13
C GLY A 110 30.53 -12.75 -44.74
N ASN A 111 31.01 -14.00 -44.71
CA ASN A 111 31.48 -14.69 -43.50
C ASN A 111 32.78 -14.06 -42.98
N ASN A 112 32.98 -14.03 -41.66
CA ASN A 112 34.31 -14.29 -41.09
C ASN A 112 34.23 -14.90 -39.69
N ILE A 113 34.91 -16.04 -39.55
CA ILE A 113 35.13 -16.81 -38.33
C ILE A 113 36.47 -16.37 -37.75
N GLY A 114 36.51 -16.07 -36.45
CA GLY A 114 37.73 -15.79 -35.69
C GLY A 114 37.51 -16.06 -34.20
N ASN A 115 38.15 -17.13 -33.72
CA ASN A 115 38.03 -17.76 -32.40
C ASN A 115 38.90 -17.08 -31.33
N SER A 116 38.40 -16.97 -30.08
CA SER A 116 39.07 -17.42 -28.83
C SER A 116 38.57 -16.70 -27.56
N GLY A 117 38.05 -17.49 -26.61
CA GLY A 117 38.49 -17.46 -25.21
C GLY A 117 37.72 -16.60 -24.19
N ASP A 118 36.75 -17.23 -23.51
CA ASP A 118 36.50 -17.24 -22.06
C ASP A 118 36.86 -16.00 -21.21
N ASN A 119 35.87 -15.33 -20.63
CA ASN A 119 35.33 -15.70 -19.32
C ASN A 119 34.20 -14.76 -18.87
N SER A 120 33.23 -15.38 -18.22
CA SER A 120 31.98 -14.88 -17.70
C SER A 120 32.08 -13.78 -16.63
N SER A 121 31.31 -12.71 -16.82
CA SER A 121 30.37 -12.21 -15.81
C SER A 121 29.16 -11.63 -16.56
N ASP A 122 28.06 -12.38 -16.54
CA ASP A 122 26.78 -11.93 -17.08
C ASP A 122 26.20 -10.91 -16.08
N ASP A 123 26.74 -9.69 -16.10
CA ASP A 123 26.38 -8.55 -15.24
C ASP A 123 25.05 -7.92 -15.70
N ASN A 124 24.02 -8.75 -15.87
CA ASN A 124 22.68 -8.31 -16.29
C ASN A 124 21.67 -8.27 -15.14
N ASP A 125 22.11 -8.34 -13.88
CA ASP A 125 21.24 -7.98 -12.76
C ASP A 125 21.28 -6.45 -12.59
N PRO A 126 20.15 -5.73 -12.71
CA PRO A 126 20.14 -4.29 -12.50
C PRO A 126 20.53 -4.00 -11.05
N THR A 127 21.75 -3.48 -10.86
CA THR A 127 22.21 -2.97 -9.58
C THR A 127 21.13 -2.05 -8.99
N PRO A 128 20.73 -2.23 -7.73
CA PRO A 128 19.69 -1.41 -7.13
C PRO A 128 20.05 0.08 -7.27
N PRO A 129 19.08 0.95 -7.58
CA PRO A 129 19.34 2.38 -7.55
C PRO A 129 19.88 2.75 -6.15
N PRO A 130 20.85 3.67 -6.06
CA PRO A 130 21.30 4.14 -4.76
C PRO A 130 20.08 4.66 -3.97
N SER A 131 20.08 4.44 -2.66
CA SER A 131 18.94 4.75 -1.78
C SER A 131 18.49 6.22 -1.81
N SER A 132 19.31 7.11 -2.38
CA SER A 132 19.01 8.52 -2.66
C SER A 132 17.92 8.75 -3.73
N ASP A 133 17.59 7.75 -4.56
CA ASP A 133 16.68 7.90 -5.71
C ASP A 133 15.28 7.32 -5.43
N ILE A 134 15.05 6.79 -4.22
CA ILE A 134 13.76 6.24 -3.82
C ILE A 134 12.83 7.37 -3.39
N VAL A 135 11.86 7.68 -4.25
CA VAL A 135 10.73 8.55 -3.87
C VAL A 135 9.74 7.73 -3.04
N PHE A 136 9.65 8.05 -1.74
CA PHE A 136 8.65 7.45 -0.85
C PHE A 136 7.27 8.06 -1.11
N PRO A 137 6.20 7.25 -1.06
CA PRO A 137 4.88 7.77 -1.34
C PRO A 137 4.30 8.54 -0.15
N THR A 138 3.58 9.61 -0.45
CA THR A 138 2.74 10.31 0.52
C THR A 138 1.32 9.75 0.50
N TYR A 139 0.55 10.00 1.57
CA TYR A 139 -0.80 9.49 1.69
C TYR A 139 -1.69 9.88 0.51
N ASN A 140 -2.50 8.93 0.02
CA ASN A 140 -3.38 9.04 -1.13
C ASN A 140 -2.70 9.39 -2.47
N THR A 141 -1.39 9.24 -2.58
CA THR A 141 -0.70 9.40 -3.87
C THR A 141 -0.46 8.06 -4.56
N ARG A 142 -0.49 8.11 -5.90
CA ARG A 142 -0.11 6.98 -6.75
C ARG A 142 1.40 6.78 -6.68
N TYR A 143 1.83 5.55 -6.43
CA TYR A 143 3.27 5.22 -6.31
C TYR A 143 3.66 3.93 -7.03
N GLY A 144 2.72 3.28 -7.70
CA GLY A 144 3.04 2.12 -8.50
C GLY A 144 1.90 1.62 -9.38
N VAL A 145 2.10 0.43 -9.90
CA VAL A 145 1.12 -0.34 -10.66
C VAL A 145 1.05 -1.75 -10.09
N PHE A 146 -0.17 -2.22 -9.83
CA PHE A 146 -0.50 -3.59 -9.48
C PHE A 146 -0.96 -4.34 -10.74
N GLU A 147 -0.30 -5.44 -11.08
CA GLU A 147 -0.57 -6.25 -12.27
C GLU A 147 -0.88 -7.70 -11.91
N VAL A 148 -1.83 -8.31 -12.63
CA VAL A 148 -2.09 -9.75 -12.60
C VAL A 148 -2.03 -10.27 -14.04
N PRO A 149 -0.86 -10.77 -14.50
CA PRO A 149 -0.61 -11.11 -15.90
C PRO A 149 -1.63 -12.08 -16.51
N LYS A 150 -2.09 -13.06 -15.72
CA LYS A 150 -3.12 -14.06 -16.13
C LYS A 150 -4.37 -13.43 -16.73
N TYR A 151 -4.71 -12.21 -16.31
CA TYR A 151 -5.90 -11.49 -16.74
C TYR A 151 -5.61 -10.26 -17.58
N ASN A 152 -4.35 -10.00 -17.93
CA ASN A 152 -3.89 -8.72 -18.48
C ASN A 152 -4.42 -7.52 -17.65
N MET A 153 -4.52 -7.71 -16.33
CA MET A 153 -5.05 -6.72 -15.41
C MET A 153 -3.93 -5.80 -14.97
N LYS A 154 -4.15 -4.49 -15.07
CA LYS A 154 -3.27 -3.45 -14.54
C LYS A 154 -4.11 -2.41 -13.80
N GLN A 155 -3.67 -2.05 -12.60
CA GLN A 155 -4.32 -1.03 -11.79
C GLN A 155 -3.28 -0.13 -11.13
N ASP A 156 -3.60 1.15 -11.01
CA ASP A 156 -2.77 2.05 -10.25
C ASP A 156 -2.74 1.65 -8.77
N LEU A 157 -1.58 1.79 -8.16
CA LEU A 157 -1.33 1.47 -6.78
C LEU A 157 -1.10 2.77 -5.99
N TYR A 158 -1.92 2.97 -4.95
CA TYR A 158 -1.96 4.16 -4.12
C TYR A 158 -1.52 3.85 -2.70
N PHE A 159 -0.78 4.77 -2.08
CA PHE A 159 -0.35 4.61 -0.70
C PHE A 159 -1.44 5.12 0.24
N GLY A 160 -2.11 4.20 0.93
CA GLY A 160 -3.33 4.46 1.68
C GLY A 160 -4.51 3.68 1.11
N ALA A 161 -5.29 3.06 2.01
CA ALA A 161 -6.51 2.31 1.68
C ALA A 161 -7.76 3.16 1.95
N SER A 162 -7.75 4.43 1.53
CA SER A 162 -8.89 5.33 1.63
C SER A 162 -9.95 5.01 0.58
N TYR A 163 -11.17 5.52 0.77
CA TYR A 163 -12.22 5.41 -0.25
C TYR A 163 -11.75 6.00 -1.60
N ALA A 164 -11.18 7.21 -1.59
CA ALA A 164 -10.70 7.88 -2.79
C ALA A 164 -9.58 7.10 -3.50
N ALA A 165 -8.66 6.48 -2.75
CA ALA A 165 -7.60 5.65 -3.32
C ALA A 165 -8.14 4.36 -3.94
N ILE A 166 -9.03 3.65 -3.23
CA ILE A 166 -9.61 2.38 -3.68
C ILE A 166 -10.59 2.59 -4.86
N GLU A 167 -11.24 3.76 -4.94
CA GLU A 167 -12.07 4.15 -6.07
C GLU A 167 -11.26 4.26 -7.36
N LYS A 168 -10.01 4.75 -7.28
CA LYS A 168 -9.09 4.91 -8.42
C LYS A 168 -8.26 3.66 -8.71
N GLY A 169 -7.91 2.87 -7.70
CA GLY A 169 -6.85 1.87 -7.82
C GLY A 169 -6.95 0.69 -6.87
N VAL A 170 -5.77 0.17 -6.59
CA VAL A 170 -5.45 -0.66 -5.45
C VAL A 170 -4.86 0.26 -4.38
N GLY A 171 -5.32 0.14 -3.14
CA GLY A 171 -4.79 0.89 -2.00
C GLY A 171 -3.91 0.01 -1.12
N GLN A 172 -2.71 0.47 -0.76
CA GLN A 172 -1.88 -0.17 0.26
C GLN A 172 -2.31 0.27 1.67
N ALA A 173 -2.41 -0.68 2.59
CA ALA A 173 -2.63 -0.35 4.00
C ALA A 173 -1.38 0.35 4.58
N MET A 174 -1.55 1.52 5.19
CA MET A 174 -0.42 2.28 5.75
C MET A 174 0.28 1.58 6.92
N GLY A 175 -0.37 0.63 7.58
CA GLY A 175 0.25 -0.18 8.64
C GLY A 175 1.11 -1.35 8.12
N SER A 176 1.16 -1.57 6.80
CA SER A 176 1.98 -2.60 6.17
C SER A 176 3.31 -2.04 5.63
N TYR A 177 4.21 -2.92 5.24
CA TYR A 177 5.45 -2.52 4.60
C TYR A 177 5.23 -2.14 3.14
N LEU A 178 6.12 -1.30 2.62
CA LEU A 178 6.27 -1.10 1.19
C LEU A 178 6.92 -2.37 0.57
N PRO A 179 6.62 -2.69 -0.70
CA PRO A 179 7.29 -3.76 -1.43
C PRO A 179 8.81 -3.61 -1.34
N GLY A 180 9.52 -4.68 -0.93
CA GLY A 180 10.98 -4.70 -0.82
C GLY A 180 11.58 -4.25 0.50
N PHE A 181 10.78 -3.76 1.46
CA PHE A 181 11.24 -3.22 2.74
C PHE A 181 11.21 -4.25 3.89
N GLY A 182 11.43 -5.53 3.58
CA GLY A 182 11.66 -6.60 4.55
C GLY A 182 10.40 -7.25 5.14
N GLY A 183 9.23 -6.64 5.02
CA GLY A 183 8.01 -7.12 5.66
C GLY A 183 6.79 -7.23 4.76
N THR A 184 5.67 -7.64 5.36
CA THR A 184 4.43 -7.94 4.62
C THR A 184 3.82 -6.67 4.04
N THR A 185 3.58 -6.68 2.73
CA THR A 185 2.80 -5.66 2.02
C THR A 185 1.34 -6.07 2.00
N ILE A 186 0.43 -5.18 2.42
CA ILE A 186 -1.01 -5.44 2.40
C ILE A 186 -1.68 -4.46 1.45
N VAL A 187 -2.42 -4.98 0.47
CA VAL A 187 -3.16 -4.15 -0.50
C VAL A 187 -4.61 -4.60 -0.62
N CYS A 188 -5.49 -3.69 -1.05
CA CYS A 188 -6.89 -4.00 -1.29
C CYS A 188 -7.50 -3.18 -2.42
N THR A 189 -8.62 -3.66 -2.97
CA THR A 189 -9.41 -2.93 -3.96
C THR A 189 -10.89 -3.32 -3.89
N HIS A 190 -11.75 -2.58 -4.60
CA HIS A 190 -13.16 -2.96 -4.76
C HIS A 190 -13.30 -4.31 -5.48
N ASN A 191 -14.23 -5.13 -5.03
CA ASN A 191 -14.46 -6.46 -5.59
C ASN A 191 -14.91 -6.44 -7.06
N SER A 192 -15.57 -5.36 -7.48
CA SER A 192 -15.94 -5.10 -8.87
C SER A 192 -14.75 -5.10 -9.84
N ARG A 193 -13.55 -4.78 -9.36
CA ARG A 193 -12.30 -4.70 -10.14
C ARG A 193 -11.62 -6.05 -10.37
N VAL A 194 -12.02 -7.08 -9.62
CA VAL A 194 -11.36 -8.40 -9.61
C VAL A 194 -12.33 -9.56 -9.86
N ARG A 195 -13.52 -9.29 -10.41
CA ARG A 195 -14.54 -10.31 -10.75
C ARG A 195 -13.99 -11.50 -11.54
N GLN A 196 -12.96 -11.26 -12.37
CA GLN A 196 -12.30 -12.27 -13.17
C GLN A 196 -11.58 -13.37 -12.35
N PHE A 197 -11.33 -13.15 -11.06
CA PHE A 197 -10.65 -14.12 -10.19
C PHE A 197 -11.47 -15.38 -9.92
N GLU A 198 -12.80 -15.31 -10.11
CA GLU A 198 -13.73 -16.46 -10.03
C GLU A 198 -14.36 -16.80 -11.38
N SER A 199 -13.80 -16.28 -12.47
CA SER A 199 -14.29 -16.58 -13.81
C SER A 199 -13.95 -18.01 -14.24
N SER A 200 -14.22 -18.34 -15.51
CA SER A 200 -13.85 -19.63 -16.12
C SER A 200 -12.37 -20.02 -15.98
N LYS A 201 -11.49 -19.03 -15.72
CA LYS A 201 -10.08 -19.23 -15.40
C LYS A 201 -9.80 -18.62 -14.02
N PRO A 202 -10.13 -19.31 -12.91
CA PRO A 202 -10.01 -18.74 -11.57
C PRO A 202 -8.55 -18.51 -11.21
N LEU A 203 -8.31 -17.58 -10.28
CA LEU A 203 -6.98 -17.36 -9.72
C LEU A 203 -6.65 -18.60 -8.85
N THR A 204 -5.43 -19.09 -8.93
CA THR A 204 -4.99 -20.34 -8.29
C THR A 204 -3.58 -20.18 -7.73
N PRO A 205 -3.20 -20.99 -6.72
CA PRO A 205 -1.80 -21.07 -6.29
C PRO A 205 -0.86 -21.32 -7.47
N GLY A 206 0.26 -20.59 -7.52
CA GLY A 206 1.19 -20.57 -8.65
C GLY A 206 0.94 -19.47 -9.68
N ASP A 207 -0.15 -18.70 -9.59
CA ASP A 207 -0.33 -17.51 -10.43
C ASP A 207 0.54 -16.35 -9.94
N GLU A 208 0.92 -15.46 -10.86
CA GLU A 208 1.75 -14.29 -10.55
C GLU A 208 0.92 -13.03 -10.24
N ILE A 209 1.40 -12.25 -9.28
CA ILE A 209 1.01 -10.86 -9.02
C ILE A 209 2.29 -10.01 -9.07
N ILE A 210 2.25 -8.87 -9.74
CA ILE A 210 3.41 -7.99 -9.91
C ILE A 210 3.09 -6.60 -9.37
N ILE A 211 3.96 -6.06 -8.52
CA ILE A 211 3.93 -4.66 -8.11
C ILE A 211 5.13 -3.94 -8.72
N ARG A 212 4.86 -2.89 -9.49
CA ARG A 212 5.87 -2.00 -10.07
C ARG A 212 5.86 -0.67 -9.34
N THR A 213 7.00 -0.23 -8.85
CA THR A 213 7.20 1.08 -8.22
C THR A 213 8.28 1.85 -8.99
N ASN A 214 8.55 3.10 -8.60
CA ASN A 214 9.68 3.88 -9.12
C ASN A 214 11.05 3.30 -8.70
N TYR A 215 11.08 2.43 -7.70
CA TYR A 215 12.30 1.89 -7.11
C TYR A 215 12.51 0.40 -7.38
N GLY A 216 11.55 -0.29 -8.00
CA GLY A 216 11.70 -1.70 -8.31
C GLY A 216 10.46 -2.39 -8.87
N VAL A 217 10.65 -3.64 -9.27
CA VAL A 217 9.60 -4.54 -9.71
C VAL A 217 9.60 -5.76 -8.81
N TYR A 218 8.47 -6.04 -8.18
CA TYR A 218 8.28 -7.10 -7.20
C TYR A 218 7.30 -8.12 -7.75
N LYS A 219 7.76 -9.33 -7.98
CA LYS A 219 6.94 -10.46 -8.45
C LYS A 219 6.62 -11.36 -7.28
N TYR A 220 5.34 -11.68 -7.15
CA TYR A 220 4.80 -12.53 -6.11
C TYR A 220 4.11 -13.74 -6.73
N LEU A 221 4.24 -14.89 -6.07
CA LEU A 221 3.56 -16.12 -6.46
C LEU A 221 2.44 -16.41 -5.47
N VAL A 222 1.21 -16.55 -5.94
CA VAL A 222 0.04 -16.87 -5.10
C VAL A 222 0.28 -18.22 -4.42
N GLU A 223 0.11 -18.25 -3.10
CA GLU A 223 0.25 -19.46 -2.29
C GLU A 223 -1.10 -20.00 -1.83
N ASN A 224 -2.00 -19.10 -1.41
CA ASN A 224 -3.31 -19.49 -0.90
C ASN A 224 -4.37 -18.43 -1.21
N ILE A 225 -5.61 -18.90 -1.35
CA ILE A 225 -6.80 -18.09 -1.56
C ILE A 225 -7.85 -18.57 -0.58
N SER A 226 -8.41 -17.66 0.23
CA SER A 226 -9.39 -18.00 1.25
C SER A 226 -10.51 -16.98 1.30
N VAL A 227 -11.69 -17.39 1.78
CA VAL A 227 -12.81 -16.50 2.06
C VAL A 227 -13.05 -16.49 3.57
N VAL A 228 -13.01 -15.30 4.16
CA VAL A 228 -13.09 -15.10 5.61
C VAL A 228 -14.18 -14.10 5.96
N SER A 229 -14.66 -14.12 7.19
CA SER A 229 -15.58 -13.08 7.69
C SER A 229 -14.90 -11.72 7.67
N ALA A 230 -15.61 -10.66 7.28
CA ALA A 230 -15.13 -9.29 7.36
C ALA A 230 -14.73 -8.88 8.79
N SER A 231 -15.35 -9.47 9.81
CA SER A 231 -15.02 -9.25 11.22
C SER A 231 -13.71 -9.89 11.67
N ASN A 232 -13.18 -10.84 10.90
CA ASN A 232 -12.04 -11.70 11.30
C ASN A 232 -10.79 -11.45 10.46
N LEU A 233 -10.74 -10.36 9.69
CA LEU A 233 -9.67 -10.11 8.72
C LEU A 233 -8.28 -10.07 9.38
N ILE A 234 -8.18 -9.56 10.61
CA ILE A 234 -6.92 -9.47 11.37
C ILE A 234 -6.25 -10.84 11.55
N VAL A 235 -7.04 -11.91 11.75
CA VAL A 235 -6.51 -13.27 11.95
C VAL A 235 -5.80 -13.80 10.71
N TYR A 236 -6.23 -13.36 9.52
CA TYR A 236 -5.74 -13.85 8.23
C TYR A 236 -4.80 -12.88 7.53
N THR A 237 -4.56 -11.70 8.12
CA THR A 237 -3.71 -10.66 7.55
C THR A 237 -2.55 -10.28 8.49
N PRO A 238 -1.79 -11.25 9.04
CA PRO A 238 -0.70 -10.93 9.95
C PRO A 238 0.41 -10.18 9.20
N VAL A 239 0.75 -8.99 9.69
CA VAL A 239 1.91 -8.24 9.21
C VAL A 239 3.17 -8.84 9.85
N SER A 240 4.00 -9.52 9.06
CA SER A 240 5.31 -10.00 9.49
C SER A 240 6.40 -8.97 9.20
N LYS A 241 7.39 -8.86 10.09
CA LYS A 241 8.61 -8.07 9.88
C LYS A 241 9.67 -8.82 9.07
N ASN A 242 9.57 -10.14 8.98
CA ASN A 242 10.66 -10.98 8.48
C ASN A 242 10.36 -11.65 7.13
N ASN A 243 9.21 -11.33 6.54
CA ASN A 243 8.78 -11.92 5.28
C ASN A 243 8.25 -10.83 4.35
N ASN A 244 8.76 -10.78 3.12
CA ASN A 244 8.32 -9.85 2.08
C ASN A 244 7.04 -10.32 1.39
N ASP A 245 6.11 -10.91 2.13
CA ASP A 245 4.90 -11.48 1.55
C ASP A 245 3.92 -10.38 1.12
N LEU A 246 3.07 -10.70 0.16
CA LEU A 246 1.95 -9.89 -0.26
C LEU A 246 0.66 -10.51 0.26
N ILE A 247 -0.16 -9.70 0.91
CA ILE A 247 -1.55 -10.04 1.20
C ILE A 247 -2.44 -9.09 0.42
N PHE A 248 -3.22 -9.65 -0.49
CA PHE A 248 -4.23 -8.92 -1.25
C PHE A 248 -5.62 -9.33 -0.77
N TYR A 249 -6.48 -8.37 -0.44
CA TYR A 249 -7.86 -8.67 -0.06
C TYR A 249 -8.90 -7.79 -0.75
N THR A 250 -10.12 -8.31 -0.86
CA THR A 250 -11.28 -7.59 -1.39
C THR A 250 -12.59 -8.07 -0.75
N CYS A 251 -13.68 -7.32 -0.97
CA CYS A 251 -15.02 -7.72 -0.57
C CYS A 251 -15.46 -9.02 -1.27
N TYR A 252 -16.19 -9.88 -0.57
CA TYR A 252 -16.72 -11.12 -1.12
C TYR A 252 -18.20 -11.27 -0.75
N PRO A 253 -19.08 -11.74 -1.66
CA PRO A 253 -18.84 -12.20 -3.04
C PRO A 253 -18.36 -11.13 -4.03
N LEU A 254 -17.68 -11.51 -5.12
CA LEU A 254 -17.07 -10.54 -6.05
C LEU A 254 -18.05 -9.72 -6.89
N HIS A 255 -19.27 -10.25 -7.08
CA HIS A 255 -20.31 -9.62 -7.88
C HIS A 255 -21.30 -8.77 -7.05
N THR A 256 -21.06 -8.61 -5.74
CA THR A 256 -21.95 -7.89 -4.82
C THR A 256 -21.40 -6.49 -4.53
N PRO A 257 -22.01 -5.40 -5.05
CA PRO A 257 -21.44 -4.05 -4.95
C PRO A 257 -21.43 -3.47 -3.52
N SER A 258 -22.38 -3.87 -2.67
CA SER A 258 -22.55 -3.34 -1.31
C SER A 258 -23.04 -4.41 -0.35
N GLY A 259 -22.69 -4.30 0.94
CA GLY A 259 -23.16 -5.22 1.99
C GLY A 259 -22.38 -6.55 2.10
N ALA A 260 -21.20 -6.64 1.48
CA ALA A 260 -20.36 -7.83 1.55
C ALA A 260 -19.87 -8.11 2.99
N THR A 261 -20.33 -9.23 3.56
CA THR A 261 -19.99 -9.68 4.92
C THR A 261 -18.71 -10.51 4.99
N GLN A 262 -18.14 -10.85 3.84
CA GLN A 262 -16.93 -11.66 3.72
C GLN A 262 -15.84 -10.93 2.95
N ARG A 263 -14.62 -11.46 3.04
CA ARG A 263 -13.45 -11.00 2.30
C ARG A 263 -12.76 -12.17 1.63
N MET A 264 -12.43 -12.01 0.35
CA MET A 264 -11.47 -12.89 -0.31
C MET A 264 -10.08 -12.38 0.06
N VAL A 265 -9.23 -13.28 0.56
CA VAL A 265 -7.85 -13.00 0.98
C VAL A 265 -6.92 -13.91 0.20
N ILE A 266 -5.97 -13.29 -0.48
CA ILE A 266 -4.95 -13.93 -1.30
C ILE A 266 -3.61 -13.67 -0.62
N THR A 267 -2.88 -14.73 -0.29
CA THR A 267 -1.51 -14.64 0.21
C THR A 267 -0.56 -15.07 -0.89
N ALA A 268 0.50 -14.31 -1.10
CA ALA A 268 1.50 -14.57 -2.12
C ALA A 268 2.90 -14.29 -1.57
N LYS A 269 3.86 -15.15 -1.90
CA LYS A 269 5.26 -14.96 -1.50
C LYS A 269 6.03 -14.17 -2.54
N LEU A 270 6.99 -13.36 -2.12
CA LEU A 270 7.93 -12.72 -3.04
C LEU A 270 8.81 -13.80 -3.70
N VAL A 271 8.93 -13.75 -5.03
CA VAL A 271 9.82 -14.63 -5.81
C VAL A 271 10.91 -13.88 -6.56
N SER A 272 10.76 -12.57 -6.78
CA SER A 272 11.77 -11.72 -7.42
C SER A 272 11.53 -10.25 -7.09
N GLY A 273 12.59 -9.48 -6.87
CA GLY A 273 12.56 -8.04 -6.62
C GLY A 273 13.70 -7.60 -5.70
N ASN A 274 14.19 -6.37 -5.89
CA ASN A 274 15.32 -5.84 -5.12
C ASN A 274 14.92 -5.57 -3.67
N MET A 275 15.64 -6.19 -2.75
CA MET A 275 15.53 -5.95 -1.32
C MET A 275 16.19 -4.62 -0.98
N LEU A 276 15.44 -3.73 -0.34
CA LEU A 276 15.91 -2.41 0.05
C LEU A 276 16.24 -2.43 1.54
N ASP A 277 17.50 -2.19 1.86
CA ASP A 277 17.99 -2.07 3.23
C ASP A 277 18.05 -0.58 3.57
N VAL A 278 17.19 -0.13 4.49
CA VAL A 278 16.98 1.30 4.82
C VAL A 278 16.99 1.51 6.33
#